data_AF-A0A354WF97-F1
#
_entry.id   AF-A0A354WF97-F1
#
_cell.length_a   1.000
_cell.length_b   1.000
_cell.length_c   1.000
_cell.angle_alpha   90.00
_cell.angle_beta   90.00
_cell.angle_gamma   90.00
#
_symmetry.space_group_name_H-M   'P 1'
#
loop_
_entity.id
_entity.type
_entity.pdbx_description
1 polymer ?
#
loop_
_entity_poly.entity_id
_entity_poly.type
_entity_poly.pdbx_seq_one_letter_code
_entity_poly.pdbx_strand_id
1 'polypeptide(L)'
;MSRTYSRRHRQPSPPSPVPNLAWWKSPLILGSIIAGIGIIGSTLWIEYTTQRVIHIRADDSSDSAEKYSLERQQHCRASIQQYKPGDIAITTAFADRPITTQNISIFNSLSVLSQCNKAQRPIKNQQPGTSLILLLEDVNRLIKKERDRQNYNPVVVTITLQDTEPVPNQPQPDDQQLQELVHQITAHQGTIMFMVEDPNLSSQLQTVLSNETYAEICSFTDISNCVNKAFEVARKL
;
A
#
# COMPACT_ATOMS: atom_id res chain seq x y z
N MET A 1 -61.70 -46.89 67.72
CA MET A 1 -60.23 -47.07 67.76
C MET A 1 -59.64 -46.58 66.45
N SER A 2 -59.16 -45.34 66.39
CA SER A 2 -58.55 -44.75 65.18
C SER A 2 -57.03 -44.70 65.35
N ARG A 3 -56.30 -45.35 64.44
CA ARG A 3 -54.83 -45.34 64.38
C ARG A 3 -54.37 -44.11 63.61
N THR A 4 -53.68 -43.20 64.29
CA THR A 4 -53.01 -42.04 63.69
C THR A 4 -51.69 -42.49 63.07
N TYR A 5 -51.59 -42.48 61.74
CA TYR A 5 -50.33 -42.66 61.02
C TYR A 5 -49.53 -41.36 61.03
N SER A 6 -48.36 -41.35 61.67
CA SER A 6 -47.42 -40.23 61.61
C SER A 6 -46.62 -40.29 60.31
N ARG A 7 -46.89 -39.33 59.41
CA ARG A 7 -46.23 -39.18 58.11
C ARG A 7 -44.93 -38.42 58.32
N ARG A 8 -43.77 -39.11 58.30
CA ARG A 8 -42.46 -38.45 58.32
C ARG A 8 -42.25 -37.67 57.03
N HIS A 9 -42.21 -36.34 57.12
CA HIS A 9 -41.66 -35.49 56.06
C HIS A 9 -40.15 -35.73 55.97
N ARG A 10 -39.67 -36.32 54.87
CA ARG A 10 -38.26 -36.25 54.48
C ARG A 10 -37.97 -34.82 54.03
N GLN A 11 -37.14 -34.10 54.76
CA GLN A 11 -36.52 -32.88 54.24
C GLN A 11 -35.63 -33.25 53.05
N PRO A 12 -35.73 -32.54 51.91
CA PRO A 12 -34.74 -32.67 50.84
C PRO A 12 -33.40 -32.16 51.36
N SER A 13 -32.34 -32.96 51.15
CA SER A 13 -30.97 -32.59 51.47
C SER A 13 -30.61 -31.28 50.75
N PRO A 14 -29.86 -30.36 51.38
CA PRO A 14 -29.41 -29.15 50.70
C PRO A 14 -28.53 -29.53 49.49
N PRO A 15 -28.58 -28.78 48.38
CA PRO A 15 -27.71 -29.02 47.25
C PRO A 15 -26.25 -28.88 47.68
N SER A 16 -25.42 -29.87 47.35
CA SER A 16 -23.99 -29.82 47.58
C SER A 16 -23.42 -28.53 46.99
N PRO A 17 -22.56 -27.78 47.71
CA PRO A 17 -21.96 -26.58 47.17
C PRO A 17 -21.12 -26.96 45.94
N VAL A 18 -21.48 -26.41 44.78
CA VAL A 18 -20.63 -26.52 43.59
C VAL A 18 -19.28 -25.90 43.97
N PRO A 19 -18.16 -26.64 43.93
CA PRO A 19 -16.88 -26.06 44.27
C PRO A 19 -16.63 -24.90 43.30
N ASN A 20 -16.54 -23.69 43.85
CA ASN A 20 -16.20 -22.48 43.12
C ASN A 20 -14.74 -22.64 42.67
N LEU A 21 -14.53 -23.35 41.57
CA LEU A 21 -13.20 -23.62 41.03
C LEU A 21 -12.67 -22.27 40.57
N ALA A 22 -11.82 -21.66 41.40
CA ALA A 22 -11.20 -20.39 41.12
C ALA A 22 -10.39 -20.52 39.82
N TRP A 23 -11.00 -20.08 38.72
CA TRP A 23 -10.51 -20.26 37.35
C TRP A 23 -9.08 -19.71 37.18
N TRP A 24 -8.71 -18.69 37.95
CA TRP A 24 -7.36 -18.12 37.99
C TRP A 24 -6.28 -19.05 38.57
N LYS A 25 -6.64 -20.13 39.28
CA LYS A 25 -5.71 -21.14 39.80
C LYS A 25 -5.42 -22.26 38.79
N SER A 26 -6.17 -22.32 37.70
CA SER A 26 -5.91 -23.31 36.64
C SER A 26 -4.77 -22.81 35.76
N PRO A 27 -3.61 -23.50 35.73
CA PRO A 27 -2.48 -23.10 34.88
C PRO A 27 -2.85 -23.10 33.38
N LEU A 28 -3.83 -23.91 32.98
CA LEU A 28 -4.34 -23.94 31.60
C LEU A 28 -5.18 -22.70 31.25
N ILE A 29 -6.01 -22.21 32.18
CA ILE A 29 -6.81 -21.00 31.97
C ILE A 29 -5.91 -19.76 32.00
N LEU A 30 -4.96 -19.72 32.95
CA LEU A 30 -4.00 -18.62 33.02
C LEU A 30 -3.09 -18.58 31.78
N GLY A 31 -2.60 -19.75 31.33
CA GLY A 31 -1.79 -19.86 30.11
C GLY A 31 -2.53 -19.42 28.85
N SER A 32 -3.81 -19.76 28.72
CA SER A 32 -4.64 -19.33 27.58
C SER A 32 -4.95 -17.83 27.60
N ILE A 33 -5.17 -17.22 28.77
CA ILE A 33 -5.31 -15.77 28.90
C ILE A 33 -4.01 -15.05 28.55
N ILE A 34 -2.86 -15.50 29.07
CA ILE A 34 -1.55 -14.91 28.76
C ILE A 34 -1.24 -15.04 27.27
N ALA A 35 -1.49 -16.22 26.67
CA ALA A 35 -1.32 -16.41 25.23
C ALA A 35 -2.26 -15.49 24.43
N GLY A 36 -3.52 -15.36 24.84
CA GLY A 36 -4.48 -14.44 24.22
C GLY A 36 -4.03 -12.97 24.28
N ILE A 37 -3.59 -12.51 25.46
CA ILE A 37 -3.03 -11.16 25.64
C ILE A 37 -1.75 -10.98 24.83
N GLY A 38 -0.87 -11.98 24.79
CA GLY A 38 0.36 -11.95 24.01
C GLY A 38 0.09 -11.83 22.51
N ILE A 39 -0.89 -12.58 21.99
CA ILE A 39 -1.30 -12.51 20.59
C ILE A 39 -1.87 -11.11 20.28
N ILE A 40 -2.83 -10.62 21.08
CA ILE A 40 -3.43 -9.29 20.86
C ILE A 40 -2.36 -8.20 20.97
N GLY A 41 -1.54 -8.26 22.02
CA GLY A 41 -0.47 -7.29 22.27
C GLY A 41 0.57 -7.26 21.14
N SER A 42 1.02 -8.42 20.64
CA SER A 42 1.96 -8.49 19.52
C SER A 42 1.37 -7.95 18.21
N THR A 43 0.09 -8.22 17.92
CA THR A 43 -0.56 -7.67 16.73
C THR A 43 -0.68 -6.15 16.78
N LEU A 44 -1.09 -5.60 17.94
CA LEU A 44 -1.19 -4.16 18.14
C LEU A 44 0.18 -3.47 18.11
N TRP A 45 1.21 -4.13 18.63
CA TRP A 45 2.59 -3.62 18.59
C TRP A 45 3.11 -3.51 17.15
N ILE A 46 2.89 -4.53 16.31
CA ILE A 46 3.28 -4.49 14.89
C ILE A 46 2.54 -3.36 14.17
N GLU A 47 1.23 -3.20 14.41
CA GLU A 47 0.45 -2.12 13.80
C GLU A 47 0.90 -0.72 14.25
N TYR A 48 1.30 -0.57 15.51
CA TYR A 48 1.80 0.70 16.05
C TYR A 48 3.23 1.05 15.57
N THR A 49 4.08 0.04 15.39
CA THR A 49 5.49 0.21 15.02
C THR A 49 5.74 0.24 13.51
N THR A 50 4.75 -0.13 12.69
CA THR A 50 4.94 -0.11 11.24
C THR A 50 4.97 1.33 10.74
N GLN A 51 6.10 1.72 10.15
CA GLN A 51 6.26 3.03 9.52
C GLN A 51 5.19 3.22 8.42
N ARG A 52 4.39 4.27 8.57
CA ARG A 52 3.38 4.67 7.59
C ARG A 52 4.06 5.30 6.38
N VAL A 53 3.46 5.14 5.21
CA VAL A 53 3.98 5.69 3.96
C VAL A 53 2.92 6.48 3.19
N ILE A 54 3.39 7.40 2.35
CA ILE A 54 2.60 8.02 1.29
C ILE A 54 2.97 7.29 0.00
N HIS A 55 2.05 6.50 -0.53
CA HIS A 55 2.23 5.79 -1.78
C HIS A 55 1.58 6.56 -2.94
N ILE A 56 2.38 6.92 -3.93
CA ILE A 56 1.94 7.52 -5.19
C ILE A 56 2.10 6.47 -6.29
N ARG A 57 0.99 5.84 -6.65
CA ARG A 57 0.93 4.88 -7.76
C ARG A 57 0.63 5.63 -9.05
N ALA A 58 1.50 5.52 -10.05
CA ALA A 58 1.28 6.07 -11.38
C ALA A 58 1.15 4.97 -12.43
N ASP A 59 0.09 5.04 -13.24
CA ASP A 59 -0.18 4.08 -14.31
C ASP A 59 -0.33 4.77 -15.66
N ASP A 60 0.46 4.36 -16.65
CA ASP A 60 0.34 4.87 -18.01
C ASP A 60 -1.04 4.51 -18.59
N SER A 61 -1.70 5.53 -19.11
CA SER A 61 -3.04 5.48 -19.70
C SER A 61 -3.05 5.95 -21.15
N SER A 62 -1.87 6.11 -21.75
CA SER A 62 -1.67 6.40 -23.16
C SER A 62 -2.30 5.34 -24.09
N ASP A 63 -2.44 5.69 -25.37
CA ASP A 63 -2.99 4.77 -26.36
C ASP A 63 -2.15 3.52 -26.57
N SER A 64 -0.82 3.67 -26.56
CA SER A 64 0.13 2.55 -26.59
C SER A 64 0.07 1.67 -25.34
N ALA A 65 -0.40 2.21 -24.20
CA ALA A 65 -0.57 1.47 -22.95
C ALA A 65 -1.81 0.55 -22.89
N GLU A 66 -2.71 0.57 -23.89
CA GLU A 66 -3.98 -0.19 -23.81
C GLU A 66 -3.78 -1.69 -23.62
N LYS A 67 -2.82 -2.26 -24.34
CA LYS A 67 -2.50 -3.69 -24.32
C LYS A 67 -1.96 -4.15 -22.97
N TYR A 68 -1.48 -3.24 -22.12
CA TYR A 68 -0.88 -3.53 -20.81
C TYR A 68 -1.87 -3.41 -19.64
N SER A 69 -3.13 -3.77 -19.89
CA SER A 69 -4.16 -3.71 -18.85
C SER A 69 -3.87 -4.67 -17.69
N LEU A 70 -3.29 -5.84 -17.95
CA LEU A 70 -2.99 -6.84 -16.92
C LEU A 70 -1.89 -6.38 -15.97
N GLU A 71 -0.86 -5.72 -16.49
CA GLU A 71 0.28 -5.19 -15.76
C GLU A 71 -0.16 -4.07 -14.83
N ARG A 72 -1.07 -3.19 -15.28
CA ARG A 72 -1.70 -2.19 -14.40
C ARG A 72 -2.53 -2.84 -13.28
N GLN A 73 -3.27 -3.91 -13.58
CA GLN A 73 -3.99 -4.65 -12.53
C GLN A 73 -3.04 -5.30 -11.54
N GLN A 74 -1.93 -5.88 -12.02
CA GLN A 74 -0.89 -6.47 -11.18
C GLN A 74 -0.22 -5.40 -10.31
N HIS A 75 0.13 -4.24 -10.88
CA HIS A 75 0.69 -3.11 -10.16
C HIS A 75 -0.26 -2.63 -9.06
N CYS A 76 -1.55 -2.51 -9.38
CA CYS A 76 -2.58 -2.18 -8.39
C CYS A 76 -2.68 -3.22 -7.27
N ARG A 77 -2.72 -4.51 -7.60
CA ARG A 77 -2.84 -5.61 -6.61
C ARG A 77 -1.60 -5.70 -5.72
N ALA A 78 -0.41 -5.63 -6.30
CA ALA A 78 0.86 -5.64 -5.57
C ALA A 78 0.92 -4.45 -4.59
N SER A 79 0.52 -3.26 -5.03
CA SER A 79 0.47 -2.06 -4.16
C SER A 79 -0.47 -2.27 -2.97
N ILE A 80 -1.67 -2.78 -3.23
CA ILE A 80 -2.69 -3.00 -2.18
C ILE A 80 -2.24 -4.03 -1.14
N GLN A 81 -1.54 -5.08 -1.58
CA GLN A 81 -0.98 -6.09 -0.68
C GLN A 81 0.05 -5.49 0.29
N GLN A 82 0.71 -4.39 -0.09
CA GLN A 82 1.67 -3.71 0.76
C GLN A 82 1.04 -2.72 1.73
N TYR A 83 -0.17 -2.22 1.49
CA TYR A 83 -0.78 -1.19 2.33
C TYR A 83 -1.03 -1.65 3.76
N LYS A 84 -0.81 -0.72 4.69
CA LYS A 84 -1.07 -0.85 6.12
C LYS A 84 -2.03 0.25 6.59
N PRO A 85 -2.74 0.04 7.71
CA PRO A 85 -3.59 1.07 8.28
C PRO A 85 -2.82 2.37 8.54
N GLY A 86 -3.37 3.50 8.10
CA GLY A 86 -2.76 4.82 8.22
C GLY A 86 -1.85 5.23 7.06
N ASP A 87 -1.55 4.32 6.11
CA ASP A 87 -0.91 4.71 4.85
C ASP A 87 -1.82 5.67 4.05
N ILE A 88 -1.23 6.48 3.19
CA ILE A 88 -1.95 7.28 2.20
C ILE A 88 -1.70 6.69 0.82
N ALA A 89 -2.77 6.42 0.08
CA ALA A 89 -2.69 5.94 -1.30
C ALA A 89 -3.20 7.03 -2.24
N ILE A 90 -2.32 7.49 -3.11
CA ILE A 90 -2.60 8.43 -4.19
C ILE A 90 -2.44 7.66 -5.50
N THR A 91 -3.49 7.60 -6.30
CA THR A 91 -3.45 6.99 -7.64
C THR A 91 -3.47 8.08 -8.69
N THR A 92 -2.48 8.08 -9.55
CA THR A 92 -2.34 8.98 -10.69
C THR A 92 -2.39 8.16 -11.98
N ALA A 93 -3.26 8.54 -12.89
CA ALA A 93 -3.19 8.06 -14.27
C ALA A 93 -2.47 9.11 -15.09
N PHE A 94 -1.61 8.72 -16.02
CA PHE A 94 -0.90 9.69 -16.86
C PHE A 94 -0.83 9.26 -18.32
N ALA A 95 -0.76 10.25 -19.20
CA ALA A 95 -0.52 10.12 -20.63
C ALA A 95 0.13 11.44 -21.08
N ASP A 96 -0.57 12.27 -21.84
CA ASP A 96 -0.15 13.65 -22.13
C ASP A 96 -0.08 14.54 -20.88
N ARG A 97 -0.78 14.17 -19.81
CA ARG A 97 -0.75 14.84 -18.51
C ARG A 97 -1.07 13.86 -17.39
N PRO A 98 -0.60 14.13 -16.16
CA PRO A 98 -1.02 13.38 -14.97
C PRO A 98 -2.38 13.84 -14.46
N ILE A 99 -3.19 12.89 -13.99
CA ILE A 99 -4.48 13.12 -13.33
C ILE A 99 -4.55 12.24 -12.09
N THR A 100 -4.61 12.87 -10.91
CA THR A 100 -4.91 12.15 -9.66
C THR A 100 -6.36 11.68 -9.69
N THR A 101 -6.56 10.37 -9.77
CA THR A 101 -7.88 9.72 -9.78
C THR A 101 -8.33 9.34 -8.37
N GLN A 102 -7.41 9.25 -7.42
CA GLN A 102 -7.69 8.89 -6.05
C GLN A 102 -6.65 9.48 -5.09
N ASN A 103 -7.11 9.90 -3.91
CA ASN A 103 -6.29 10.21 -2.75
C ASN A 103 -7.07 9.79 -1.51
N ILE A 104 -6.67 8.68 -0.88
CA ILE A 104 -7.38 8.08 0.26
C ILE A 104 -6.39 7.69 1.37
N SER A 105 -6.87 7.74 2.62
CA SER A 105 -6.19 7.08 3.73
C SER A 105 -6.64 5.62 3.79
N ILE A 106 -5.68 4.71 3.96
CA ILE A 106 -5.94 3.28 4.07
C ILE A 106 -6.38 2.97 5.49
N PHE A 107 -7.65 2.56 5.64
CA PHE A 107 -8.12 1.95 6.88
C PHE A 107 -7.88 0.43 6.88
N ASN A 108 -8.19 -0.22 5.76
CA ASN A 108 -7.84 -1.61 5.50
C ASN A 108 -7.55 -1.83 4.00
N SER A 109 -6.66 -2.77 3.67
CA SER A 109 -6.27 -3.06 2.28
C SER A 109 -7.39 -3.74 1.48
N LEU A 110 -8.28 -4.48 2.13
CA LEU A 110 -9.39 -5.17 1.45
C LEU A 110 -10.41 -4.20 0.84
N SER A 111 -10.61 -3.02 1.43
CA SER A 111 -11.57 -2.01 0.95
C SER A 111 -11.22 -1.43 -0.42
N VAL A 112 -9.95 -1.52 -0.82
CA VAL A 112 -9.46 -0.96 -2.08
C VAL A 112 -9.25 -2.02 -3.17
N LEU A 113 -9.28 -3.31 -2.83
CA LEU A 113 -8.97 -4.40 -3.77
C LEU A 113 -9.92 -4.46 -4.97
N SER A 114 -11.21 -4.16 -4.76
CA SER A 114 -12.23 -4.16 -5.82
C SER A 114 -11.93 -3.16 -6.94
N GLN A 115 -11.09 -2.16 -6.66
CA GLN A 115 -10.76 -1.09 -7.60
C GLN A 115 -9.75 -1.55 -8.67
N CYS A 116 -8.96 -2.59 -8.39
CA CYS A 116 -7.98 -3.11 -9.34
C CYS A 116 -8.59 -3.86 -10.53
N ASN A 117 -9.87 -4.25 -10.47
CA ASN A 117 -10.48 -5.03 -11.55
C ASN A 117 -11.06 -4.16 -12.69
N LYS A 118 -10.84 -2.84 -12.65
CA LYS A 118 -11.28 -1.94 -13.70
C LYS A 118 -10.33 -2.04 -14.89
N ALA A 119 -10.78 -2.68 -15.97
CA ALA A 119 -10.00 -2.82 -17.21
C ALA A 119 -9.95 -1.52 -18.03
N GLN A 120 -10.91 -0.61 -17.82
CA GLN A 120 -10.97 0.65 -18.56
C GLN A 120 -9.95 1.66 -18.06
N ARG A 121 -9.32 2.37 -19.00
CA ARG A 121 -8.44 3.48 -18.69
C ARG A 121 -9.24 4.57 -17.98
N PRO A 122 -8.73 5.14 -16.88
CA PRO A 122 -9.43 6.18 -16.14
C PRO A 122 -9.44 7.52 -16.88
N ILE A 123 -8.52 7.71 -17.84
CA ILE A 123 -8.40 8.94 -18.63
C ILE A 123 -8.21 8.59 -20.11
N LYS A 124 -8.57 9.53 -20.98
CA LYS A 124 -8.21 9.52 -22.40
C LYS A 124 -7.21 10.64 -22.67
N ASN A 125 -6.30 10.38 -23.60
CA ASN A 125 -5.32 11.33 -24.07
C ASN A 125 -6.03 12.56 -24.65
N GLN A 126 -5.58 13.77 -24.29
CA GLN A 126 -5.98 15.00 -25.00
C GLN A 126 -5.06 15.28 -26.19
N GLN A 127 -3.81 14.83 -26.09
CA GLN A 127 -2.80 14.92 -27.13
C GLN A 127 -2.09 13.58 -27.25
N PRO A 128 -1.57 13.21 -28.44
CA PRO A 128 -0.72 12.04 -28.58
C PRO A 128 0.52 12.17 -27.70
N GLY A 129 0.89 11.09 -27.02
CA GLY A 129 2.14 10.98 -26.28
C GLY A 129 2.01 10.69 -24.78
N THR A 130 3.17 10.49 -24.14
CA THR A 130 3.32 10.15 -22.72
C THR A 130 4.40 11.02 -22.08
N SER A 131 4.01 11.82 -21.09
CA SER A 131 4.89 12.81 -20.47
C SER A 131 5.37 12.39 -19.09
N LEU A 132 6.54 11.76 -19.05
CA LEU A 132 7.15 11.37 -17.79
C LEU A 132 7.58 12.58 -16.94
N ILE A 133 8.10 13.64 -17.58
CA ILE A 133 8.51 14.86 -16.88
C ILE A 133 7.32 15.50 -16.16
N LEU A 134 6.19 15.69 -16.84
CA LEU A 134 5.00 16.26 -16.21
C LEU A 134 4.47 15.39 -15.07
N LEU A 135 4.54 14.05 -15.21
CA LEU A 135 4.21 13.15 -14.11
C LEU A 135 5.13 13.38 -12.90
N LEU A 136 6.44 13.43 -13.09
CA LEU A 136 7.40 13.61 -11.99
C LEU A 136 7.26 15.00 -11.33
N GLU A 137 6.99 16.05 -12.09
CA GLU A 137 6.63 17.37 -11.56
C GLU A 137 5.36 17.31 -10.69
N ASP A 138 4.33 16.59 -11.16
CA ASP A 138 3.10 16.40 -10.40
C ASP A 138 3.33 15.59 -9.11
N VAL A 139 4.17 14.56 -9.16
CA VAL A 139 4.58 13.79 -7.99
C VAL A 139 5.27 14.70 -6.97
N ASN A 140 6.24 15.52 -7.38
CA ASN A 140 6.90 16.48 -6.50
C ASN A 140 5.90 17.48 -5.89
N ARG A 141 4.94 17.96 -6.69
CA ARG A 141 3.85 18.84 -6.22
C ARG A 141 2.97 18.14 -5.18
N LEU A 142 2.64 16.86 -5.38
CA LEU A 142 1.85 16.06 -4.44
C LEU A 142 2.61 15.81 -3.13
N ILE A 143 3.90 15.49 -3.21
CA ILE A 143 4.77 15.33 -2.03
C ILE A 143 4.79 16.64 -1.23
N LYS A 144 5.08 17.77 -1.90
CA LYS A 144 5.09 19.09 -1.25
C LYS A 144 3.77 19.41 -0.57
N LYS A 145 2.64 19.13 -1.23
CA LYS A 145 1.30 19.32 -0.65
C LYS A 145 1.09 18.50 0.63
N GLU A 146 1.61 17.27 0.70
CA GLU A 146 1.55 16.46 1.92
C GLU A 146 2.48 16.98 3.02
N ARG A 147 3.68 17.47 2.66
CA ARG A 147 4.59 18.14 3.60
C ARG A 147 3.99 19.42 4.18
N ASP A 148 3.33 20.23 3.36
CA ASP A 148 2.61 21.44 3.79
C ASP A 148 1.47 21.13 4.78
N ARG A 149 0.93 19.91 4.72
CA ARG A 149 -0.06 19.36 5.67
C ARG A 149 0.58 18.72 6.90
N GLN A 150 1.88 18.90 7.11
CA GLN A 150 2.68 18.31 8.18
C GLN A 150 2.70 16.76 8.15
N ASN A 151 2.44 16.15 6.99
CA ASN A 151 2.59 14.72 6.81
C ASN A 151 4.00 14.43 6.27
N TYR A 152 4.89 14.00 7.17
CA TYR A 152 6.30 13.72 6.89
C TYR A 152 6.60 12.24 6.70
N ASN A 153 5.58 11.40 6.48
CA ASN A 153 5.79 9.98 6.22
C ASN A 153 6.67 9.76 4.97
N PRO A 154 7.52 8.71 4.94
CA PRO A 154 8.28 8.33 3.76
C PRO A 154 7.39 8.15 2.52
N VAL A 155 7.94 8.45 1.35
CA VAL A 155 7.22 8.41 0.08
C VAL A 155 7.64 7.17 -0.71
N VAL A 156 6.65 6.46 -1.25
CA VAL A 156 6.85 5.39 -2.23
C VAL A 156 6.22 5.86 -3.53
N VAL A 157 6.99 5.92 -4.61
CA VAL A 157 6.48 6.22 -5.94
C VAL A 157 6.68 4.99 -6.81
N THR A 158 5.62 4.47 -7.42
CA THR A 158 5.71 3.33 -8.33
C THR A 158 5.03 3.68 -9.64
N ILE A 159 5.76 3.55 -10.75
CA ILE A 159 5.34 4.04 -12.06
C ILE A 159 5.39 2.90 -13.07
N THR A 160 4.26 2.53 -13.67
CA THR A 160 4.29 1.69 -14.88
C THR A 160 4.46 2.57 -16.10
N LEU A 161 5.46 2.26 -16.92
CA LEU A 161 5.83 3.01 -18.11
C LEU A 161 6.12 2.07 -19.29
N GLN A 162 5.52 2.37 -20.43
CA GLN A 162 5.43 1.45 -21.56
C GLN A 162 6.24 2.02 -22.71
N ASP A 163 6.11 3.35 -22.89
CA ASP A 163 6.87 4.16 -23.82
C ASP A 163 6.90 5.61 -23.33
N THR A 164 7.85 6.40 -23.82
CA THR A 164 7.87 7.86 -23.69
C THR A 164 7.70 8.46 -25.08
N GLU A 165 6.45 8.61 -25.49
CA GLU A 165 6.14 9.27 -26.75
C GLU A 165 6.23 10.80 -26.57
N PRO A 166 7.08 11.52 -27.34
CA PRO A 166 7.19 12.96 -27.23
C PRO A 166 5.86 13.63 -27.60
N VAL A 167 5.26 14.33 -26.65
CA VAL A 167 4.04 15.10 -26.88
C VAL A 167 4.42 16.40 -27.63
N PRO A 168 3.73 16.76 -28.72
CA PRO A 168 3.98 18.03 -29.41
C PRO A 168 3.83 19.23 -28.46
N ASN A 169 4.85 20.10 -28.40
CA ASN A 169 4.92 21.28 -27.52
C ASN A 169 5.09 21.01 -26.02
N GLN A 170 5.53 19.82 -25.63
CA GLN A 170 5.98 19.54 -24.26
C GLN A 170 7.51 19.56 -24.17
N PRO A 171 8.07 19.71 -22.96
CA PRO A 171 9.51 19.55 -22.76
C PRO A 171 9.94 18.21 -23.36
N GLN A 172 10.98 18.21 -24.20
CA GLN A 172 11.59 16.94 -24.58
C GLN A 172 12.12 16.26 -23.32
N PRO A 173 12.22 14.91 -23.30
CA PRO A 173 12.89 14.22 -22.21
C PRO A 173 14.31 14.76 -22.07
N ASP A 174 14.51 15.65 -21.11
CA ASP A 174 15.82 16.15 -20.70
C ASP A 174 16.28 15.24 -19.58
N ASP A 175 17.28 14.41 -19.88
CA ASP A 175 17.87 13.47 -18.93
C ASP A 175 18.32 14.18 -17.64
N GLN A 176 18.80 15.43 -17.74
CA GLN A 176 19.20 16.22 -16.58
C GLN A 176 17.98 16.63 -15.74
N GLN A 177 16.91 17.11 -16.38
CA GLN A 177 15.66 17.44 -15.69
C GLN A 177 15.03 16.20 -15.05
N LEU A 178 15.03 15.06 -15.74
CA LEU A 178 14.53 13.80 -15.22
C LEU A 178 15.30 13.37 -13.98
N GLN A 179 16.63 13.41 -14.03
CA GLN A 179 17.48 13.09 -12.89
C GLN A 179 17.22 14.04 -11.72
N GLU A 180 17.11 15.35 -11.97
CA GLU A 180 16.83 16.34 -10.92
C GLU A 180 15.47 16.09 -10.25
N LEU A 181 14.42 15.82 -11.03
CA LEU A 181 13.10 15.54 -10.48
C LEU A 181 13.08 14.25 -9.65
N VAL A 182 13.76 13.20 -10.10
CA VAL A 182 13.92 11.96 -9.33
C VAL A 182 14.71 12.21 -8.04
N HIS A 183 15.80 12.97 -8.12
CA HIS A 183 16.60 13.34 -6.96
C HIS A 183 15.77 14.09 -5.91
N GLN A 184 14.92 15.02 -6.34
CA GLN A 184 14.01 15.75 -5.43
C GLN A 184 13.03 14.81 -4.73
N ILE A 185 12.50 13.80 -5.44
CA ILE A 185 11.63 12.78 -4.83
C ILE A 185 12.40 11.97 -3.78
N THR A 186 13.60 11.48 -4.13
CA THR A 186 14.38 10.57 -3.27
C THR A 186 14.99 11.28 -2.05
N ALA A 187 15.41 12.54 -2.20
CA ALA A 187 15.98 13.36 -1.13
C ALA A 187 15.02 13.61 0.06
N HIS A 188 13.71 13.45 -0.15
CA HIS A 188 12.67 13.71 0.86
C HIS A 188 12.11 12.44 1.54
N GLN A 189 13.01 11.50 1.88
CA GLN A 189 12.66 10.15 2.36
C GLN A 189 11.79 9.40 1.35
N GLY A 190 12.14 9.53 0.07
CA GLY A 190 11.40 8.94 -1.03
C GLY A 190 12.14 7.76 -1.64
N THR A 191 11.38 6.82 -2.19
CA THR A 191 11.87 5.84 -3.15
C THR A 191 10.98 5.87 -4.38
N ILE A 192 11.58 5.67 -5.54
CA ILE A 192 10.88 5.62 -6.82
C ILE A 192 11.26 4.37 -7.59
N MET A 193 10.24 3.68 -8.09
CA MET A 193 10.39 2.46 -8.87
C MET A 193 9.72 2.64 -10.23
N PHE A 194 10.50 2.51 -11.29
CA PHE A 194 10.00 2.49 -12.66
C PHE A 194 9.85 1.04 -13.11
N MET A 195 8.62 0.59 -13.32
CA MET A 195 8.37 -0.66 -14.04
C MET A 195 8.29 -0.29 -15.51
N VAL A 196 9.17 -0.84 -16.33
CA VAL A 196 9.34 -0.45 -17.73
C VAL A 196 9.27 -1.67 -18.64
N GLU A 197 8.48 -1.57 -19.71
CA GLU A 197 8.41 -2.62 -20.73
C GLU A 197 9.48 -2.45 -21.81
N ASP A 198 9.64 -1.23 -22.34
CA ASP A 198 10.58 -0.98 -23.43
C ASP A 198 12.04 -1.13 -22.94
N PRO A 199 12.85 -2.01 -23.54
CA PRO A 199 14.22 -2.27 -23.10
C PRO A 199 15.18 -1.10 -23.37
N ASN A 200 14.95 -0.30 -24.41
CA ASN A 200 15.76 0.88 -24.71
C ASN A 200 15.49 1.97 -23.67
N LEU A 201 14.21 2.21 -23.37
CA LEU A 201 13.81 3.15 -22.32
C LEU A 201 14.33 2.71 -20.94
N SER A 202 14.24 1.41 -20.64
CA SER A 202 14.79 0.83 -19.42
C SER A 202 16.31 1.08 -19.31
N SER A 203 17.07 0.83 -20.37
CA SER A 203 18.51 1.08 -20.43
C SER A 203 18.86 2.57 -20.30
N GLN A 204 18.08 3.44 -20.94
CA GLN A 204 18.23 4.90 -20.82
C GLN A 204 18.01 5.34 -19.37
N LEU A 205 16.89 4.95 -18.76
CA LEU A 205 16.57 5.31 -17.37
C LEU A 205 17.61 4.77 -16.38
N GLN A 206 18.10 3.54 -16.57
CA GLN A 206 19.19 2.98 -15.77
C GLN A 206 20.48 3.81 -15.88
N THR A 207 20.79 4.30 -17.07
CA THR A 207 21.97 5.14 -17.30
C THR A 207 21.82 6.49 -16.60
N VAL A 208 20.69 7.17 -16.82
CA VAL A 208 20.39 8.50 -16.26
C VAL A 208 20.31 8.47 -14.74
N LEU A 209 19.73 7.40 -14.17
CA LEU A 209 19.49 7.27 -12.73
C LEU A 209 20.56 6.43 -12.01
N SER A 210 21.69 6.15 -12.65
CA SER A 210 22.76 5.29 -12.10
C SER A 210 23.32 5.74 -10.76
N ASN A 211 23.22 7.03 -10.43
CA ASN A 211 23.69 7.62 -9.17
C ASN A 211 22.59 7.73 -8.10
N GLU A 212 21.33 7.42 -8.41
CA GLU A 212 20.20 7.56 -7.51
C GLU A 212 19.97 6.28 -6.70
N THR A 213 20.42 6.26 -5.44
CA THR A 213 20.38 5.05 -4.59
C THR A 213 18.97 4.52 -4.30
N TYR A 214 17.98 5.40 -4.31
CA TYR A 214 16.58 5.06 -4.00
C TYR A 214 15.67 5.07 -5.23
N ALA A 215 16.26 5.11 -6.43
CA ALA A 215 15.58 4.94 -7.70
C ALA A 215 16.00 3.62 -8.36
N GLU A 216 15.06 2.85 -8.86
CA GLU A 216 15.36 1.59 -9.55
C GLU A 216 14.39 1.32 -10.69
N ILE A 217 14.89 0.61 -11.70
CA ILE A 217 14.17 0.26 -12.91
C ILE A 217 13.96 -1.26 -12.91
N CYS A 218 12.71 -1.68 -13.04
CA CYS A 218 12.25 -3.06 -13.05
C CYS A 218 11.56 -3.39 -14.37
N SER A 219 11.55 -4.67 -14.77
CA SER A 219 10.71 -5.12 -15.87
C SER A 219 9.25 -5.32 -15.43
N PHE A 220 8.31 -5.28 -16.37
CA PHE A 220 6.92 -5.67 -16.15
C PHE A 220 6.75 -7.09 -15.61
N THR A 221 7.67 -7.99 -15.92
CA THR A 221 7.66 -9.36 -15.37
C THR A 221 7.83 -9.38 -13.85
N ASP A 222 8.42 -8.34 -13.27
CA ASP A 222 8.81 -8.27 -11.85
C ASP A 222 8.04 -7.21 -11.05
N ILE A 223 6.90 -6.72 -11.55
CA ILE A 223 6.08 -5.67 -10.91
C ILE A 223 5.87 -5.93 -9.42
N SER A 224 5.48 -7.15 -9.03
CA SER A 224 5.19 -7.47 -7.63
C SER A 224 6.44 -7.34 -6.75
N ASN A 225 7.58 -7.82 -7.22
CA ASN A 225 8.85 -7.74 -6.48
C ASN A 225 9.32 -6.29 -6.38
N CYS A 226 9.17 -5.53 -7.47
CA CYS A 226 9.53 -4.12 -7.54
C CYS A 226 8.73 -3.29 -6.52
N VAL A 227 7.41 -3.46 -6.49
CA VAL A 227 6.53 -2.80 -5.52
C VAL A 227 6.89 -3.21 -4.09
N ASN A 228 7.08 -4.51 -3.83
CA ASN A 228 7.45 -4.98 -2.49
C ASN A 228 8.74 -4.33 -2.01
N LYS A 229 9.78 -4.30 -2.86
CA LYS A 229 11.05 -3.66 -2.57
C LYS A 229 10.90 -2.17 -2.28
N ALA A 230 10.09 -1.45 -3.07
CA ALA A 230 9.79 -0.04 -2.84
C ALA A 230 9.27 0.21 -1.42
N PHE A 231 8.24 -0.54 -1.01
CA PHE A 231 7.67 -0.40 0.33
C PHE A 231 8.63 -0.82 1.44
N GLU A 232 9.43 -1.88 1.23
CA GLU A 232 10.43 -2.32 2.20
C GLU A 232 11.53 -1.29 2.42
N VAL A 233 11.98 -0.62 1.36
CA VAL A 233 12.98 0.45 1.43
C VAL A 233 12.39 1.66 2.16
N ALA A 234 11.24 2.17 1.70
CA ALA A 234 10.66 3.39 2.27
C ALA A 234 10.29 3.27 3.74
N ARG A 235 9.83 2.08 4.19
CA ARG A 235 9.50 1.85 5.60
C ARG A 235 10.72 1.84 6.53
N LYS A 236 11.93 1.87 5.98
CA LYS A 236 13.20 1.93 6.73
C LYS A 236 13.88 3.30 6.65
N LEU A 237 13.29 4.26 5.92
CA LEU A 237 13.79 5.64 5.78
C LEU A 237 13.40 6.55 6.96
#